data_AF-A0A6G4V597-F1
#
_entry.id   AF-A0A6G4V597-F1
#
_cell.length_a   1.000
_cell.length_b   1.000
_cell.length_c   1.000
_cell.angle_alpha   90.00
_cell.angle_beta   90.00
_cell.angle_gamma   90.00
#
_symmetry.space_group_name_H-M   'P 1'
#
loop_
_entity.id
_entity.type
_entity.pdbx_description
1 polymer ?
#
loop_
_entity_poly.entity_id
_entity_poly.type
_entity_poly.pdbx_seq_one_letter_code
_entity_poly.pdbx_strand_id
1 'polypeptide(L)'
;MSRGLTFTGVARCGGIEDLLYASDAQPSGTVRGKPAVISSELGGNGVLAWEPTPGVVAYVGYSGAPLDRGAVAALHRLAERTRLLSAQEWQATGPSTVDQVNDFG
;
A
#
# COMPACT_ATOMS: atom_id res chain seq x y z
N MET A 1 -23.95 -0.52 4.30
CA MET A 1 -23.24 -1.30 3.27
C MET A 1 -21.85 -0.72 3.10
N SER A 2 -20.83 -1.26 3.79
CA SER A 2 -19.45 -0.84 3.58
C SER A 2 -19.02 -1.33 2.20
N ARG A 3 -18.92 -0.41 1.24
CA ARG A 3 -18.32 -0.69 -0.06
C ARG A 3 -16.83 -0.82 0.18
N GLY A 4 -16.27 -2.02 0.01
CA GLY A 4 -14.83 -2.21 0.10
C GLY A 4 -14.10 -1.28 -0.87
N LEU A 5 -12.98 -0.72 -0.43
CA LEU A 5 -12.17 0.20 -1.22
C LEU A 5 -10.84 -0.45 -1.52
N THR A 6 -10.29 -0.22 -2.72
CA THR A 6 -8.88 -0.49 -3.03
C THR A 6 -8.15 0.83 -3.06
N PHE A 7 -6.99 0.89 -2.41
CA PHE A 7 -6.18 2.10 -2.32
C PHE A 7 -4.72 1.78 -2.60
N THR A 8 -3.99 2.76 -3.11
CA THR A 8 -2.55 2.64 -3.41
C THR A 8 -1.86 3.91 -2.94
N GLY A 9 -0.64 3.79 -2.43
CA GLY A 9 0.12 4.95 -2.00
C GLY A 9 1.61 4.73 -2.03
N VAL A 10 2.34 5.85 -1.88
CA VAL A 10 3.78 5.88 -1.71
C VAL A 10 4.11 6.76 -0.50
N ALA A 11 5.01 6.29 0.35
CA ALA A 11 5.51 7.03 1.51
C ALA A 11 7.03 7.15 1.43
N ARG A 12 7.56 8.23 1.99
CA ARG A 12 9.00 8.46 2.20
C ARG A 12 9.21 8.75 3.67
N CYS A 13 9.85 7.84 4.39
CA CYS A 13 10.31 7.94 5.77
C CYS A 13 9.26 8.39 6.80
N GLY A 14 8.89 7.47 7.70
CA GLY A 14 8.13 7.75 8.93
C GLY A 14 6.63 7.53 8.83
N GLY A 15 6.01 6.97 9.88
CA GLY A 15 4.56 6.79 10.00
C GLY A 15 4.07 5.44 9.48
N ILE A 16 3.39 5.40 8.32
CA ILE A 16 2.87 4.15 7.71
C ILE A 16 3.98 3.13 7.46
N GLU A 17 5.18 3.57 7.10
CA GLU A 17 6.36 2.72 6.93
C GLU A 17 6.76 2.05 8.25
N ASP A 18 6.83 2.83 9.35
CA ASP A 18 7.14 2.30 10.67
C ASP A 18 6.05 1.34 11.14
N LEU A 19 4.77 1.66 10.92
CA LEU A 19 3.67 0.76 11.26
C LEU A 19 3.68 -0.50 10.40
N LEU A 20 3.97 -0.40 9.10
CA LEU A 20 4.08 -1.56 8.20
C LEU A 20 5.24 -2.49 8.59
N TYR A 21 6.35 -1.97 9.10
CA TYR A 21 7.50 -2.78 9.51
C TYR A 21 7.54 -3.14 10.99
N ALA A 22 6.86 -2.40 11.87
CA ALA A 22 6.78 -2.67 13.31
C ALA A 22 5.60 -3.58 13.70
N SER A 23 4.58 -3.66 12.85
CA SER A 23 3.49 -4.63 12.98
C SER A 23 3.97 -6.03 12.59
N ASP A 24 3.20 -7.08 12.93
CA ASP A 24 3.45 -8.50 12.55
C ASP A 24 3.36 -8.75 11.02
N ALA A 25 3.97 -7.89 10.21
CA ALA A 25 4.02 -7.98 8.78
C ALA A 25 4.76 -9.25 8.37
N GLN A 26 4.07 -10.06 7.58
CA GLN A 26 4.60 -11.34 7.14
C GLN A 26 5.26 -11.18 5.78
N PRO A 27 6.43 -11.84 5.55
CA PRO A 27 6.99 -11.93 4.21
C PRO A 27 5.96 -12.47 3.21
N SER A 28 5.79 -11.78 2.09
CA SER A 28 4.79 -12.09 1.05
C SER A 28 5.45 -12.16 -0.32
N GLY A 29 6.56 -12.88 -0.44
CA GLY A 29 7.25 -13.07 -1.72
C GLY A 29 7.88 -11.78 -2.26
N THR A 30 7.75 -11.57 -3.57
CA THR A 30 8.32 -10.39 -4.24
C THR A 30 7.31 -9.72 -5.16
N VAL A 31 7.45 -8.40 -5.30
CA VAL A 31 6.80 -7.59 -6.33
C VAL A 31 7.89 -7.06 -7.25
N ARG A 32 7.90 -7.45 -8.52
CA ARG A 32 8.92 -7.08 -9.52
C ARG A 32 10.36 -7.30 -9.04
N GLY A 33 10.58 -8.42 -8.34
CA GLY A 33 11.89 -8.79 -7.79
C GLY A 33 12.29 -8.06 -6.51
N LYS A 34 11.44 -7.20 -5.96
CA LYS A 34 11.64 -6.54 -4.66
C LYS A 34 10.90 -7.30 -3.55
N PRO A 35 11.51 -7.54 -2.38
CA PRO A 35 10.82 -8.16 -1.25
C PRO A 35 9.54 -7.40 -0.88
N ALA A 36 8.47 -8.14 -0.63
CA ALA A 36 7.19 -7.59 -0.23
C ALA A 36 6.74 -8.18 1.11
N VAL A 37 5.98 -7.40 1.87
CA VAL A 37 5.38 -7.78 3.15
C VAL A 37 3.88 -7.54 3.12
N ILE A 38 3.14 -8.37 3.85
CA ILE A 38 1.69 -8.25 3.99
C ILE A 38 1.33 -7.98 5.45
N SER A 39 0.42 -7.04 5.70
CA SER A 39 -0.11 -6.73 7.02
C SER A 39 -1.62 -6.50 6.97
N SER A 40 -2.33 -6.82 8.06
CA SER A 40 -3.74 -6.50 8.29
C SER A 40 -3.96 -5.44 9.37
N GLU A 41 -2.88 -4.94 9.97
CA GLU A 41 -2.91 -4.07 11.17
C GLU A 41 -3.36 -2.63 10.87
N LEU A 42 -3.49 -2.26 9.60
CA LEU A 42 -4.01 -0.94 9.18
C LEU A 42 -5.54 -0.87 9.26
N GLY A 43 -6.11 -1.25 10.42
CA GLY A 43 -7.55 -1.14 10.71
C GLY A 43 -8.41 -2.26 10.11
N GLY A 44 -7.89 -3.49 10.01
CA GLY A 44 -8.58 -4.62 9.40
C GLY A 44 -8.50 -4.65 7.86
N ASN A 45 -7.67 -3.77 7.30
CA ASN A 45 -7.42 -3.65 5.88
C ASN A 45 -6.15 -4.44 5.53
N GLY A 46 -6.24 -5.29 4.51
CA GLY A 46 -5.06 -6.01 4.02
C GLY A 46 -4.21 -5.10 3.15
N VAL A 47 -2.93 -4.97 3.47
CA VAL A 47 -1.97 -4.11 2.75
C VAL A 47 -0.73 -4.91 2.38
N LEU A 48 -0.40 -4.90 1.08
CA LEU A 48 0.85 -5.41 0.53
C LEU A 48 1.79 -4.23 0.28
N ALA A 49 2.95 -4.24 0.92
CA ALA A 49 3.95 -3.18 0.81
C ALA A 49 5.29 -3.72 0.31
N TRP A 50 6.02 -2.90 -0.44
CA TRP A 50 7.35 -3.21 -0.94
C TRP A 50 8.17 -1.93 -1.16
N GLU A 51 9.48 -2.08 -1.27
CA GLU A 51 10.39 -0.98 -1.54
C GLU A 51 10.82 -1.00 -3.02
N PRO A 52 10.16 -0.23 -3.92
CA PRO A 52 10.54 -0.16 -5.34
C PRO A 52 11.94 0.44 -5.54
N THR A 53 12.33 1.40 -4.70
CA THR A 53 13.64 2.06 -4.68
C THR A 53 14.03 2.37 -3.24
N PRO A 54 15.33 2.37 -2.88
CA PRO A 54 15.78 2.64 -1.51
C PRO A 54 15.14 3.90 -0.91
N GLY A 55 14.55 3.77 0.29
CA GLY A 55 13.89 4.84 1.04
C GLY A 55 12.52 5.24 0.52
N VAL A 56 11.88 4.42 -0.32
CA VAL A 56 10.50 4.64 -0.80
C VAL A 56 9.70 3.38 -0.60
N VAL A 57 8.66 3.45 0.22
CA VAL A 57 7.70 2.35 0.40
C VAL A 57 6.48 2.60 -0.47
N ALA A 58 6.18 1.64 -1.35
CA ALA A 58 4.93 1.59 -2.09
C ALA A 58 4.01 0.54 -1.47
N TYR A 59 2.71 0.78 -1.53
CA TYR A 59 1.72 -0.19 -1.04
C TYR A 59 0.44 -0.20 -1.87
N VAL A 60 -0.18 -1.38 -1.90
CA VAL A 60 -1.56 -1.59 -2.36
C VAL A 60 -2.33 -2.19 -1.20
N GLY A 61 -3.46 -1.60 -0.87
CA GLY A 61 -4.32 -2.07 0.20
C GLY A 61 -5.77 -2.16 -0.20
N TYR A 62 -6.54 -2.85 0.62
CA TYR A 62 -7.98 -2.89 0.48
C TYR A 62 -8.67 -2.90 1.85
N SER A 63 -9.91 -2.43 1.90
CA SER A 63 -10.73 -2.42 3.09
C SER A 63 -12.03 -3.21 2.96
N GLY A 64 -12.57 -3.64 4.10
CA GLY A 64 -13.92 -4.20 4.18
C GLY A 64 -14.05 -5.69 3.83
N ALA A 65 -12.95 -6.44 3.79
CA ALA A 65 -12.98 -7.91 3.67
C ALA A 65 -11.80 -8.57 4.42
N PRO A 66 -11.93 -9.83 4.88
CA PRO A 66 -10.84 -10.56 5.52
C PRO A 66 -9.62 -10.76 4.60
N LEU A 67 -8.43 -10.85 5.19
CA LEU A 67 -7.19 -11.17 4.48
C LEU A 67 -7.04 -12.69 4.31
N ASP A 68 -7.52 -13.19 3.17
CA ASP A 68 -7.34 -14.58 2.76
C ASP A 68 -6.31 -14.72 1.62
N ARG A 69 -6.03 -15.98 1.23
CA ARG A 69 -5.08 -16.27 0.14
C ARG A 69 -5.49 -15.64 -1.20
N GLY A 70 -6.80 -15.53 -1.47
CA GLY A 70 -7.32 -14.91 -2.68
C GLY A 70 -7.07 -13.39 -2.70
N ALA A 71 -7.30 -12.73 -1.57
CA ALA A 71 -7.01 -11.32 -1.36
C ALA A 71 -5.51 -11.02 -1.53
N VAL A 72 -4.63 -11.83 -0.92
CA VAL A 72 -3.17 -11.72 -1.11
C VAL A 72 -2.79 -11.86 -2.59
N ALA A 73 -3.33 -12.85 -3.29
CA ALA A 73 -3.06 -13.03 -4.71
C ALA A 73 -3.56 -11.85 -5.57
N ALA A 74 -4.70 -11.27 -5.23
CA ALA A 74 -5.24 -10.09 -5.91
C ALA A 74 -4.35 -8.86 -5.68
N LEU A 75 -3.89 -8.63 -4.45
CA LEU A 75 -2.95 -7.56 -4.11
C LEU A 75 -1.65 -7.68 -4.90
N HIS A 76 -1.10 -8.89 -5.02
CA HIS A 76 0.08 -9.16 -5.86
C HIS A 76 -0.16 -8.79 -7.33
N ARG A 77 -1.29 -9.22 -7.91
CA ARG A 77 -1.65 -8.88 -9.30
C ARG A 77 -1.80 -7.37 -9.52
N LEU A 78 -2.33 -6.64 -8.53
CA LEU A 78 -2.44 -5.19 -8.59
C LEU A 78 -1.06 -4.54 -8.49
N ALA A 79 -0.25 -4.94 -7.51
CA ALA A 79 1.11 -4.44 -7.29
C ALA A 79 1.98 -4.61 -8.54
N GLU A 80 1.93 -5.78 -9.18
CA GLU A 80 2.63 -6.05 -10.44
C GLU A 80 2.23 -5.13 -11.60
N ARG A 81 1.04 -4.52 -11.54
CA ARG A 81 0.53 -3.59 -12.55
C ARG A 81 0.73 -2.12 -12.18
N THR A 82 1.26 -1.83 -11.00
CA THR A 82 1.57 -0.45 -10.58
C THR A 82 2.84 0.07 -11.25
N ARG A 83 2.99 1.39 -11.24
CA ARG A 83 4.25 2.06 -11.58
C ARG A 83 4.38 3.31 -10.72
N LEU A 84 5.61 3.70 -10.40
CA LEU A 84 5.87 5.00 -9.78
C LEU A 84 5.62 6.10 -10.81
N LEU A 85 4.98 7.18 -10.36
CA LEU A 85 4.82 8.41 -11.13
C LEU A 85 5.78 9.45 -10.57
N SER A 86 6.42 10.21 -11.45
CA SER A 86 7.00 11.49 -11.08
C SER A 86 5.92 12.51 -10.69
N ALA A 87 6.30 13.60 -10.03
CA ALA A 87 5.38 14.67 -9.67
C ALA A 87 4.65 15.24 -10.91
N GLN A 88 5.37 15.40 -12.03
CA GLN A 88 4.79 15.90 -13.28
C GLN A 88 3.78 14.91 -13.88
N GLU A 89 4.12 13.61 -13.92
CA GLU A 89 3.19 12.59 -14.42
C GLU A 89 1.94 12.46 -13.55
N TRP A 90 2.09 12.59 -12.23
CA TRP A 90 0.95 12.58 -11.30
C TRP A 90 0.05 13.79 -11.54
N GLN A 91 0.59 15.01 -11.65
CA GLN A 91 -0.17 16.22 -11.96
C GLN A 91 -0.89 16.10 -13.32
N ALA A 92 -0.25 15.49 -14.32
CA ALA A 92 -0.83 15.28 -15.64
C ALA A 92 -2.07 14.36 -15.64
N THR A 93 -2.31 13.60 -14.56
CA THR A 93 -3.54 12.81 -14.41
C THR A 93 -4.78 13.67 -14.06
N GLY A 94 -4.59 14.96 -13.76
CA GLY A 94 -5.64 15.85 -13.29
C GLY A 94 -6.23 15.43 -11.94
N PRO A 95 -5.41 15.16 -10.91
CA PRO A 95 -5.90 14.65 -9.63
C PRO A 95 -6.73 15.70 -8.90
N SER A 96 -7.76 15.25 -8.19
CA SER A 96 -8.44 16.07 -7.18
C SER A 96 -7.78 15.86 -5.83
N THR A 97 -7.29 16.93 -5.21
CA THR A 97 -6.63 16.89 -3.90
C THR A 97 -7.55 17.44 -2.81
N VAL A 98 -7.51 16.81 -1.65
CA VAL A 98 -8.15 17.30 -0.43
C VAL A 98 -7.09 17.27 0.65
N ASP A 99 -6.83 18.40 1.29
CA ASP A 99 -5.90 18.46 2.41
C ASP A 99 -6.52 17.75 3.61
N GLN A 100 -5.77 16.81 4.19
CA GLN A 100 -6.17 16.09 5.39
C GLN A 100 -5.07 16.23 6.45
N VAL A 101 -5.49 16.34 7.71
CA VAL A 101 -4.57 16.27 8.83
C VAL A 101 -4.30 14.79 9.10
N ASN A 102 -3.04 14.39 8.99
CA ASN A 102 -2.57 13.05 9.39
C ASN A 102 -2.42 12.99 10.92
N ASP A 103 -3.54 13.09 11.63
CA ASP A 103 -3.59 12.88 13.08
C ASP A 103 -3.90 11.40 13.33
N PHE A 104 -2.85 10.61 13.55
CA PHE A 104 -2.99 9.16 13.80
C PHE A 104 -3.29 8.83 15.28
N GLY A 105 -3.44 9.86 16.13
CA GLY A 105 -3.61 9.72 17.57
C GLY A 105 -2.29 9.53 18.31
#